data_AF-A0AA47MJN9-F1
#
_entry.id   AF-A0AA47MJN9-F1
#
_cell.length_a   1.000
_cell.length_b   1.000
_cell.length_c   1.000
_cell.angle_alpha   90.00
_cell.angle_beta   90.00
_cell.angle_gamma   90.00
#
_symmetry.space_group_name_H-M   'P 1'
#
loop_
_entity.id
_entity.type
_entity.pdbx_description
1 polymer ?
#
loop_
_entity_poly.entity_id
_entity_poly.type
_entity_poly.pdbx_seq_one_letter_code
_entity_poly.pdbx_strand_id
1 'polypeptide(L)'
;MVGAVQTAGDAEGWLPLSARQLEQQQRADETLAAVRDWLEAGRRPSWPEVSARGAEVKAYHSQWGCFQLHDGVVYRRWQEPRGKGDILQLLVPRVLQLVHGSVGAGHFGNSKTLHRLRGRFYWPGCRRDVELHAQAASGVRQKRGYDTRCRGRAFIHGDRVWVYCPVRKRGVCPKLRSHWQGPGEILGVVSKVVYRLRMPGRGRVVVLHRDRLSPYRPLAPAVAEEEGAGTGAPPAPAGSPAPDGAAGPAVATPGRIQRPTRRRRPPEHLRDYVSGEGAVGDD
;
A
#
# COMPACT_ATOMS: atom_id res chain seq x y z
N MET A 1 -21.59 2.56 44.77
CA MET A 1 -21.27 1.60 43.69
C MET A 1 -20.03 2.10 42.98
N VAL A 2 -18.88 1.47 43.26
CA VAL A 2 -17.60 1.84 42.64
C VAL A 2 -17.60 1.17 41.26
N GLY A 3 -17.67 1.98 40.19
CA GLY A 3 -17.61 1.46 38.82
C GLY A 3 -16.29 0.75 38.59
N ALA A 4 -16.33 -0.46 38.04
CA ALA A 4 -15.14 -1.22 37.69
C ALA A 4 -14.27 -0.40 36.72
N VAL A 5 -13.13 0.08 37.22
CA VAL A 5 -12.10 0.71 36.40
C VAL A 5 -11.40 -0.42 35.67
N GLN A 6 -11.55 -0.49 34.34
CA GLN A 6 -10.77 -1.40 33.50
C GLN A 6 -9.30 -0.97 33.58
N THR A 7 -8.52 -1.63 34.42
CA THR A 7 -7.07 -1.48 34.50
C THR A 7 -6.38 -2.49 33.57
N ALA A 8 -5.14 -2.16 33.21
CA ALA A 8 -4.08 -2.80 32.43
C ALA A 8 -4.21 -4.25 31.84
N GLY A 9 -5.11 -5.12 32.31
CA GLY A 9 -5.28 -6.49 31.79
C GLY A 9 -5.61 -6.56 30.29
N ASP A 10 -6.20 -5.52 29.71
CA ASP A 10 -6.54 -5.48 28.26
C ASP A 10 -5.40 -4.95 27.37
N ALA A 11 -4.23 -4.66 27.94
CA ALA A 11 -3.05 -4.18 27.20
C ALA A 11 -2.14 -5.31 26.69
N GLU A 12 -2.27 -6.54 27.22
CA GLU A 12 -1.44 -7.71 26.86
C GLU A 12 -1.44 -8.02 25.35
N GLY A 13 -2.53 -7.68 24.63
CA GLY A 13 -2.60 -7.87 23.18
C GLY A 13 -1.97 -6.75 22.33
N TRP A 14 -1.65 -5.59 22.92
CA TRP A 14 -1.19 -4.41 22.18
C TRP A 14 0.27 -4.04 22.47
N LEU A 15 0.75 -4.33 23.67
CA LEU A 15 2.13 -4.14 24.06
C LEU A 15 2.63 -5.45 24.68
N PRO A 16 3.68 -6.08 24.12
CA PRO A 16 4.31 -7.25 24.72
C PRO A 16 5.20 -6.84 25.91
N LEU A 17 4.73 -5.92 26.76
CA LEU A 17 5.46 -5.35 27.87
C LEU A 17 4.65 -5.52 29.16
N SER A 18 5.28 -6.09 30.17
CA SER A 18 4.75 -6.15 31.54
C SER A 18 4.68 -4.76 32.18
N ALA A 19 3.86 -4.61 33.23
CA ALA A 19 3.78 -3.38 34.01
C ALA A 19 5.15 -2.91 34.51
N ARG A 20 6.00 -3.82 34.97
CA ARG A 20 7.39 -3.53 35.39
C ARG A 20 8.25 -2.99 34.25
N GLN A 21 8.11 -3.53 33.04
CA GLN A 21 8.82 -3.02 31.88
C GLN A 21 8.29 -1.64 31.49
N LEU A 22 6.97 -1.41 31.52
CA LEU A 22 6.37 -0.09 31.25
C LEU A 22 6.85 0.95 32.25
N GLU A 23 6.91 0.61 33.54
CA GLU A 23 7.48 1.45 34.59
C GLU A 23 8.94 1.81 34.28
N GLN A 24 9.78 0.82 33.96
CA GLN A 24 11.19 1.04 33.62
C GLN A 24 11.35 1.96 32.41
N GLN A 25 10.50 1.81 31.39
CA GLN A 25 10.51 2.68 30.21
C GLN A 25 10.06 4.11 30.56
N GLN A 26 9.07 4.28 31.44
CA GLN A 26 8.67 5.60 31.94
C GLN A 26 9.73 6.23 32.86
N ARG A 27 10.49 5.43 33.62
CA ARG A 27 11.67 5.87 34.41
C ARG A 27 12.81 6.35 33.52
N ALA A 28 13.04 5.67 32.41
CA ALA A 28 14.10 6.02 31.46
C ALA A 28 13.79 7.28 30.64
N ASP A 29 12.51 7.65 30.51
CA ASP A 29 12.09 8.86 29.82
C ASP A 29 12.16 10.08 30.75
N GLU A 30 13.07 11.01 30.47
CA GLU A 30 13.33 12.20 31.30
C GLU A 30 12.06 13.03 31.58
N THR A 31 11.15 13.09 30.60
CA THR A 31 9.91 13.88 30.72
C THR A 31 8.91 13.15 31.62
N LEU A 32 8.70 11.86 31.39
CA LEU A 32 7.75 11.07 32.18
C LEU A 32 8.24 10.78 33.59
N ALA A 33 9.55 10.61 33.79
CA ALA A 33 10.15 10.47 35.11
C ALA A 33 9.79 11.66 36.00
N ALA A 34 9.93 12.89 35.50
CA ALA A 34 9.55 14.09 36.25
C ALA A 34 8.06 14.15 36.58
N VAL A 35 7.20 13.77 35.64
CA VAL A 35 5.75 13.69 35.88
C VAL A 35 5.44 12.65 36.94
N ARG A 36 6.13 11.51 36.94
CA ARG A 36 5.95 10.45 37.92
C ARG A 36 6.43 10.89 39.31
N ASP A 37 7.62 11.49 39.43
CA ASP A 37 8.15 11.98 40.70
C ASP A 37 7.19 12.98 41.36
N TRP A 38 6.55 13.85 40.57
CA TRP A 38 5.53 14.75 41.07
C TRP A 38 4.31 13.99 41.59
N LEU A 39 3.86 12.94 40.88
CA LEU A 39 2.66 12.17 41.24
C LEU A 39 2.90 11.34 42.50
N GLU A 40 4.06 10.72 42.61
CA GLU A 40 4.51 10.00 43.81
C GLU A 40 4.60 10.93 45.03
N ALA A 41 5.11 12.16 44.84
CA ALA A 41 5.17 13.17 45.90
C ALA A 41 3.82 13.83 46.21
N GLY A 42 2.76 13.53 45.46
CA GLY A 42 1.45 14.19 45.59
C GLY A 42 1.50 15.70 45.37
N ARG A 43 2.56 16.23 44.73
CA ARG A 43 2.80 17.66 44.58
C ARG A 43 2.57 18.08 43.14
N ARG A 44 1.73 19.10 42.93
CA ARG A 44 1.67 19.77 41.63
C ARG A 44 2.88 20.69 41.52
N PRO A 45 3.70 20.60 40.47
CA PRO A 45 4.86 21.46 40.31
C PRO A 45 4.42 22.91 40.05
N SER A 46 5.24 23.82 40.53
CA SER A 46 5.09 25.26 40.33
C SER A 46 5.37 25.65 38.88
N TRP A 47 4.85 26.80 38.44
CA TRP A 47 5.09 27.27 37.06
C TRP A 47 6.59 27.46 36.73
N PRO A 48 7.46 27.99 37.62
CA PRO A 48 8.90 28.08 37.36
C PRO A 48 9.56 26.71 37.10
N GLU A 49 9.19 25.66 37.83
CA GLU A 49 9.73 24.29 37.64
C GLU A 49 9.31 23.68 36.28
N VAL A 50 8.15 24.09 35.76
CA VAL A 50 7.57 23.60 34.50
C VAL A 50 8.03 24.43 33.31
N SER A 51 8.14 25.75 33.47
CA SER A 51 8.44 26.69 32.38
C SER A 51 9.86 26.51 31.84
N ALA A 52 10.79 26.14 32.73
CA ALA A 52 12.17 25.78 32.43
C ALA A 52 12.31 24.46 31.64
N ARG A 53 11.23 23.67 31.51
CA ARG A 53 11.22 22.39 30.81
C ARG A 53 10.59 22.48 29.42
N GLY A 54 10.65 21.38 28.68
CA GLY A 54 10.13 21.25 27.31
C GLY A 54 8.60 21.37 27.18
N ALA A 55 8.12 21.48 25.94
CA ALA A 55 6.70 21.64 25.62
C ALA A 55 5.83 20.46 26.12
N GLU A 56 6.36 19.24 26.14
CA GLU A 56 5.66 18.05 26.64
C GLU A 56 5.34 18.18 28.13
N VAL A 57 6.32 18.59 28.95
CA VAL A 57 6.12 18.80 30.39
C VAL A 57 5.04 19.84 30.67
N LYS A 58 5.01 20.93 29.90
CA LYS A 58 3.96 21.96 29.99
C LYS A 58 2.57 21.39 29.65
N ALA A 59 2.49 20.54 28.63
CA ALA A 59 1.24 19.88 28.24
C ALA A 59 0.78 18.83 29.27
N TYR A 60 1.71 18.16 29.95
CA TYR A 60 1.39 17.29 31.08
C TYR A 60 0.92 18.13 32.28
N HIS A 61 1.62 19.19 32.65
CA HIS A 61 1.24 20.07 33.77
C HIS A 61 -0.18 20.63 33.67
N SER A 62 -0.61 21.03 32.46
CA SER A 62 -1.96 21.56 32.24
C SER A 62 -3.07 20.52 32.47
N GLN A 63 -2.73 19.23 32.41
CA GLN A 63 -3.65 18.11 32.57
C GLN A 63 -3.39 17.30 33.84
N TRP A 64 -2.62 17.86 34.78
CA TRP A 64 -2.22 17.23 36.03
C TRP A 64 -3.34 16.49 36.76
N GLY A 65 -4.51 17.14 36.95
CA GLY A 65 -5.64 16.55 37.69
C GLY A 65 -6.28 15.32 37.03
N CYS A 66 -5.84 14.97 35.83
CA CYS A 66 -6.27 13.78 35.10
C CYS A 66 -5.25 12.64 35.17
N PHE A 67 -4.07 12.82 35.79
CA PHE A 67 -3.07 11.73 35.88
C PHE A 67 -3.19 10.94 37.18
N GLN A 68 -2.89 9.65 37.08
CA GLN A 68 -2.93 8.70 38.17
C GLN A 68 -1.80 7.68 38.03
N LEU A 69 -1.28 7.21 39.16
CA LEU A 69 -0.30 6.14 39.22
C LEU A 69 -1.03 4.82 39.51
N HIS A 70 -0.80 3.80 38.70
CA HIS A 70 -1.30 2.44 38.89
C HIS A 70 -0.12 1.49 38.76
N ASP A 71 0.21 0.73 39.81
CA ASP A 71 1.34 -0.20 39.86
C ASP A 71 2.67 0.40 39.35
N GLY A 72 2.95 1.66 39.73
CA GLY A 72 4.15 2.39 39.31
C GLY A 72 4.10 2.98 37.89
N VAL A 73 3.02 2.74 37.14
CA VAL A 73 2.84 3.22 35.77
C VAL A 73 1.86 4.40 35.74
N VAL A 74 2.23 5.45 34.99
CA VAL A 74 1.41 6.66 34.86
C VAL A 74 0.34 6.49 33.79
N TYR A 75 -0.91 6.73 34.17
CA TYR A 75 -2.09 6.76 33.30
C TYR A 75 -2.76 8.13 33.33
N ARG A 76 -3.40 8.48 32.21
CA ARG A 76 -4.32 9.60 32.07
C ARG A 76 -5.75 9.10 32.11
N ARG A 77 -6.50 9.57 33.09
CA ARG A 77 -7.94 9.41 33.18
C ARG A 77 -8.63 10.39 32.24
N TRP A 78 -9.35 9.86 31.26
CA TRP A 78 -10.19 10.63 30.36
C TRP A 78 -11.65 10.18 30.53
N GLN A 79 -12.50 11.08 30.99
CA GLN A 79 -13.96 10.96 30.85
C GLN A 79 -14.41 11.12 29.40
N GLU A 80 -14.75 10.03 28.73
CA GLU A 80 -15.28 10.11 27.38
C GLU A 80 -16.63 10.86 27.40
N PRO A 81 -16.81 11.98 26.66
CA PRO A 81 -18.03 12.78 26.73
C PRO A 81 -19.32 12.04 26.35
N ARG A 82 -19.19 10.86 25.72
CA ARG A 82 -20.30 10.01 25.24
C ARG A 82 -20.23 8.57 25.76
N GLY A 83 -19.26 8.25 26.62
CA GLY A 83 -18.99 6.88 27.09
C GLY A 83 -19.61 6.57 28.44
N LYS A 84 -19.78 5.27 28.74
CA LYS A 84 -20.31 4.75 30.01
C LYS A 84 -19.22 4.60 31.11
N GLY A 85 -18.13 5.37 31.08
CA GLY A 85 -17.07 5.25 32.09
C GLY A 85 -15.80 6.06 31.83
N ASP A 86 -14.94 6.09 32.84
CA ASP A 86 -13.58 6.65 32.77
C ASP A 86 -12.68 5.73 31.93
N ILE A 87 -11.96 6.29 30.95
CA ILE A 87 -10.94 5.59 30.17
C ILE A 87 -9.57 5.89 30.76
N LEU A 88 -8.76 4.86 31.02
CA LEU A 88 -7.36 5.01 31.38
C LEU A 88 -6.47 4.89 30.14
N GLN A 89 -5.76 5.96 29.82
CA GLN A 89 -4.78 5.99 28.75
C GLN A 89 -3.36 5.94 29.32
N LEU A 90 -2.57 4.94 28.93
CA LEU A 90 -1.16 4.84 29.28
C LEU A 90 -0.39 6.06 28.71
N LEU A 91 0.42 6.71 29.54
CA LEU A 91 1.37 7.71 29.05
C LEU A 91 2.54 6.99 28.38
N VAL A 92 2.73 7.24 27.09
CA VAL A 92 3.70 6.50 26.26
C VAL A 92 5.04 7.23 26.21
N PRO A 93 6.14 6.61 26.68
CA PRO A 93 7.51 7.10 26.49
C PRO A 93 7.86 7.28 25.02
N ARG A 94 8.76 8.21 24.69
CA ARG A 94 9.15 8.50 23.30
C ARG A 94 9.59 7.26 22.52
N VAL A 95 10.32 6.35 23.15
CA VAL A 95 10.81 5.11 22.54
C VAL A 95 9.68 4.18 22.05
N LEU A 96 8.53 4.18 22.73
CA LEU A 96 7.40 3.32 22.38
C LEU A 96 6.49 3.95 21.30
N GLN A 97 6.57 5.26 21.08
CA GLN A 97 5.77 5.97 20.07
C GLN A 97 6.01 5.44 18.65
N LEU A 98 7.24 5.01 18.35
CA LEU A 98 7.64 4.43 17.05
C LEU A 98 7.00 3.08 16.76
N VAL A 99 6.79 2.25 17.79
CA VAL A 99 6.25 0.89 17.64
C VAL A 99 4.77 0.95 17.29
N HIS A 100 4.04 1.90 17.86
CA HIS A 100 2.60 2.09 17.65
C HIS A 100 2.21 2.50 16.23
N GLY A 101 3.14 3.03 15.43
CA GLY A 101 2.93 3.30 14.00
C GLY A 101 2.76 2.03 13.15
N SER A 102 3.23 0.88 13.66
CA SER A 102 3.14 -0.43 13.02
C SER A 102 1.93 -1.26 13.48
N VAL A 103 1.38 -0.96 14.66
CA VAL A 103 0.27 -1.70 15.28
C VAL A 103 -1.05 -1.34 14.60
N GLY A 104 -1.36 -2.09 13.56
CA GLY A 104 -2.56 -1.89 12.74
C GLY A 104 -2.28 -2.01 11.25
N ALA A 105 -1.32 -2.85 10.84
CA ALA A 105 -0.96 -3.15 9.45
C ALA A 105 -2.07 -3.84 8.61
N GLY A 106 -3.34 -3.65 8.95
CA GLY A 106 -4.47 -3.77 8.02
C GLY A 106 -4.85 -2.37 7.55
N HIS A 107 -5.16 -2.22 6.27
CA HIS A 107 -5.47 -1.00 5.47
C HIS A 107 -6.41 0.07 6.08
N PHE A 108 -6.17 0.53 7.30
CA PHE A 108 -7.00 1.49 7.99
C PHE A 108 -6.35 2.88 7.90
N GLY A 109 -7.11 3.86 7.41
CA GLY A 109 -6.65 5.25 7.34
C GLY A 109 -6.37 5.85 8.73
N ASN A 110 -5.56 6.91 8.76
CA ASN A 110 -5.03 7.56 9.98
C ASN A 110 -6.10 7.79 11.07
N SER A 111 -7.32 8.16 10.70
CA SER A 111 -8.41 8.41 11.66
C SER A 111 -8.77 7.16 12.48
N LYS A 112 -8.78 5.97 11.87
CA LYS A 112 -9.11 4.71 12.56
C LYS A 112 -7.96 4.26 13.46
N THR A 113 -6.72 4.40 12.99
CA THR A 113 -5.51 4.12 13.80
C THR A 113 -5.46 5.05 15.00
N LEU A 114 -5.66 6.35 14.80
CA LEU A 114 -5.70 7.35 15.86
C LEU A 114 -6.84 7.09 16.85
N HIS A 115 -8.02 6.72 16.37
CA HIS A 115 -9.15 6.37 17.23
C HIS A 115 -8.82 5.20 18.15
N ARG A 116 -8.22 4.12 17.62
CA ARG A 116 -7.79 2.97 18.44
C ARG A 116 -6.69 3.33 19.45
N LEU A 117 -5.68 4.08 19.02
CA LEU A 117 -4.59 4.52 19.89
C LEU A 117 -5.11 5.41 21.02
N ARG A 118 -6.00 6.36 20.71
CA ARG A 118 -6.64 7.23 21.72
C ARG A 118 -7.57 6.48 22.68
N GLY A 119 -7.92 5.22 22.41
CA GLY A 119 -8.61 4.41 23.42
C GLY A 119 -7.71 3.93 24.56
N ARG A 120 -6.37 3.93 24.37
CA ARG A 120 -5.43 3.26 25.29
C ARG A 120 -4.18 4.05 25.62
N PHE A 121 -3.79 5.02 24.79
CA PHE A 121 -2.50 5.67 24.86
C PHE A 121 -2.63 7.19 24.79
N TYR A 122 -1.73 7.90 25.47
CA TYR A 122 -1.67 9.34 25.46
C TYR A 122 -0.23 9.87 25.43
N TRP A 123 0.01 10.87 24.57
CA TRP A 123 1.14 11.79 24.67
C TRP A 123 0.81 13.10 23.93
N PRO A 124 1.41 14.24 24.32
CA PRO A 124 1.25 15.50 23.60
C PRO A 124 1.70 15.35 22.14
N GLY A 125 0.85 15.77 21.20
CA GLY A 125 1.19 15.68 19.77
C GLY A 125 0.90 14.32 19.11
N CYS A 126 0.33 13.34 19.82
CA CYS A 126 0.12 11.97 19.29
C CYS A 126 -0.53 11.88 17.92
N ARG A 127 -1.49 12.75 17.64
CA ARG A 127 -2.12 12.83 16.32
C ARG A 127 -1.12 13.18 15.22
N ARG A 128 -0.31 14.21 15.43
CA ARG A 128 0.70 14.67 14.48
C ARG A 128 1.73 13.58 14.22
N ASP A 129 2.18 12.90 15.27
CA ASP A 129 3.21 11.85 15.14
C ASP A 129 2.68 10.64 14.37
N VAL A 130 1.44 10.22 14.65
CA VAL A 130 0.77 9.14 13.91
C VAL A 130 0.58 9.51 12.44
N GLU A 131 0.18 10.75 12.15
CA GLU A 131 0.03 11.25 10.78
C GLU A 131 1.37 11.29 10.03
N LEU A 132 2.43 11.80 10.67
CA LEU A 132 3.78 11.84 10.09
C LEU A 132 4.32 10.44 9.81
N HIS A 133 4.16 9.51 10.75
CA HIS A 133 4.58 8.13 10.57
C HIS A 133 3.84 7.46 9.41
N ALA A 134 2.52 7.61 9.35
CA ALA A 134 1.70 7.06 8.28
C ALA A 134 2.06 7.65 6.90
N GLN A 135 2.37 8.94 6.84
CA GLN A 135 2.81 9.61 5.61
C GLN A 135 4.19 9.11 5.16
N ALA A 136 5.14 8.93 6.09
CA ALA A 136 6.45 8.37 5.77
C ALA A 136 6.30 6.93 5.22
N ALA A 137 5.50 6.10 5.88
CA ALA A 137 5.25 4.72 5.47
C ALA A 137 4.55 4.63 4.09
N SER A 138 3.60 5.52 3.80
CA SER A 138 2.93 5.57 2.50
C SER A 138 3.88 6.01 1.39
N GLY A 139 4.76 6.99 1.65
CA GLY A 139 5.81 7.40 0.72
C GLY A 139 6.77 6.27 0.35
N VAL A 140 7.23 5.49 1.34
CA VAL A 140 8.07 4.31 1.10
C VAL A 140 7.34 3.25 0.29
N ARG A 141 6.07 2.96 0.60
CA ARG A 141 5.25 1.99 -0.16
C ARG A 141 5.02 2.45 -1.60
N GLN A 142 4.71 3.73 -1.81
CA GLN A 142 4.51 4.30 -3.13
C GLN A 142 5.80 4.26 -3.95
N LYS A 143 6.94 4.62 -3.36
CA LYS A 143 8.27 4.51 -3.98
C LYS A 143 8.56 3.06 -4.38
N ARG A 144 8.38 2.10 -3.46
CA ARG A 144 8.57 0.67 -3.76
C ARG A 144 7.68 0.19 -4.90
N GLY A 145 6.41 0.60 -4.91
CA GLY A 145 5.47 0.27 -5.97
C GLY A 145 5.85 0.84 -7.33
N TYR A 146 6.32 2.10 -7.35
CA TYR A 146 6.86 2.74 -8.56
C TYR A 146 8.13 2.02 -9.05
N ASP A 147 9.12 1.84 -8.17
CA ASP A 147 10.40 1.20 -8.49
C ASP A 147 10.21 -0.24 -9.01
N THR A 148 9.22 -0.98 -8.49
CA THR A 148 8.89 -2.33 -8.98
C THR A 148 8.43 -2.34 -10.43
N ARG A 149 7.77 -1.26 -10.89
CA ARG A 149 7.29 -1.09 -12.27
C ARG A 149 8.35 -0.53 -13.22
N CYS A 150 9.48 -0.02 -12.71
CA CYS A 150 10.58 0.52 -13.52
C CYS A 150 11.47 -0.56 -14.17
N ARG A 151 10.92 -1.73 -14.49
CA ARG A 151 11.65 -2.86 -15.10
C ARG A 151 11.51 -2.85 -16.63
N GLY A 152 12.57 -3.24 -17.34
CA GLY A 152 12.58 -3.42 -18.80
C GLY A 152 13.87 -2.92 -19.45
N ARG A 153 14.20 -3.42 -20.66
CA ARG A 153 15.39 -2.99 -21.43
C ARG A 153 15.41 -1.47 -21.62
N ALA A 154 16.59 -0.86 -21.64
CA ALA A 154 16.74 0.51 -22.14
C ALA A 154 16.42 0.54 -23.64
N PHE A 155 15.84 1.64 -24.10
CA PHE A 155 15.67 1.85 -25.54
C PHE A 155 17.01 2.25 -26.16
N ILE A 156 17.25 1.82 -27.39
CA ILE A 156 18.43 2.20 -28.17
C ILE A 156 18.03 3.02 -29.38
N HIS A 157 19.01 3.65 -30.03
CA HIS A 157 18.79 4.36 -31.29
C HIS A 157 18.13 3.44 -32.32
N GLY A 158 17.10 3.92 -33.01
CA GLY A 158 16.32 3.16 -34.00
C GLY A 158 15.17 2.33 -33.43
N ASP A 159 15.06 2.15 -32.10
CA ASP A 159 13.93 1.43 -31.51
C ASP A 159 12.61 2.16 -31.83
N ARG A 160 11.59 1.37 -32.22
CA ARG A 160 10.22 1.88 -32.42
C ARG A 160 9.47 1.86 -31.09
N VAL A 161 8.74 2.93 -30.79
CA VAL A 161 8.02 3.08 -29.52
C VAL A 161 6.64 3.72 -29.71
N TRP A 162 5.69 3.32 -28.87
CA TRP A 162 4.47 4.07 -28.62
C TRP A 162 4.75 5.23 -27.66
N VAL A 163 4.16 6.39 -27.93
CA VAL A 163 4.39 7.64 -27.21
C VAL A 163 3.10 8.13 -26.55
N TYR A 164 3.10 8.27 -25.22
CA TYR A 164 1.98 8.80 -24.46
C TYR A 164 1.88 10.32 -24.59
N CYS A 165 0.79 10.77 -25.21
CA CYS A 165 0.49 12.16 -25.53
C CYS A 165 -0.92 12.54 -25.03
N PRO A 166 -1.05 13.00 -23.77
CA PRO A 166 -2.33 13.35 -23.15
C PRO A 166 -2.85 14.72 -23.62
N VAL A 167 -2.84 14.98 -24.93
CA VAL A 167 -3.35 16.23 -25.51
C VAL A 167 -4.87 16.19 -25.54
N ARG A 168 -5.52 17.09 -24.78
CA ARG A 168 -6.98 17.27 -24.79
C ARG A 168 -7.39 18.04 -26.05
N LYS A 169 -8.34 17.51 -26.82
CA LYS A 169 -8.99 18.23 -27.92
C LYS A 169 -10.36 18.71 -27.45
N ARG A 170 -10.69 19.99 -27.68
CA ARG A 170 -12.04 20.52 -27.39
C ARG A 170 -13.06 19.73 -28.22
N GLY A 171 -14.21 19.43 -27.62
CA GLY A 171 -15.30 18.68 -28.27
C GLY A 171 -15.12 17.16 -28.33
N VAL A 172 -14.03 16.59 -27.78
CA VAL A 172 -13.80 15.14 -27.75
C VAL A 172 -13.70 14.65 -26.31
N CYS A 173 -14.51 13.64 -25.96
CA CYS A 173 -14.48 12.99 -24.65
C CYS A 173 -13.10 12.38 -24.37
N PRO A 174 -12.33 12.87 -23.38
CA PRO A 174 -10.98 12.38 -23.12
C PRO A 174 -10.92 10.90 -22.75
N LYS A 175 -11.98 10.38 -22.11
CA LYS A 175 -12.08 8.97 -21.69
C LYS A 175 -12.18 7.98 -22.84
N LEU A 176 -12.63 8.41 -24.03
CA LEU A 176 -12.83 7.54 -25.20
C LEU A 176 -11.67 7.62 -26.20
N ARG A 177 -10.63 8.41 -25.92
CA ARG A 177 -9.52 8.61 -26.84
C ARG A 177 -8.28 7.85 -26.38
N SER A 178 -7.63 7.13 -27.29
CA SER A 178 -6.28 6.62 -27.02
C SER A 178 -5.30 7.78 -26.92
N HIS A 179 -4.61 7.85 -25.78
CA HIS A 179 -3.55 8.82 -25.55
C HIS A 179 -2.19 8.35 -26.07
N TRP A 180 -2.08 7.09 -26.52
CA TRP A 180 -0.87 6.53 -27.09
C TRP A 180 -0.84 6.75 -28.60
N GLN A 181 0.29 7.25 -29.11
CA GLN A 181 0.53 7.52 -30.53
C GLN A 181 1.78 6.77 -30.98
N GLY A 182 1.77 6.13 -32.15
CA GLY A 182 2.93 5.36 -32.59
C GLY A 182 2.83 4.89 -34.05
N PRO A 183 3.91 4.30 -34.58
CA PRO A 183 5.24 4.20 -33.97
C PRO A 183 6.06 5.50 -34.12
N GLY A 184 6.64 5.98 -33.02
CA GLY A 184 7.76 6.92 -33.04
C GLY A 184 9.10 6.18 -33.06
N GLU A 185 10.19 6.89 -33.40
CA GLU A 185 11.53 6.30 -33.49
C GLU A 185 12.50 7.00 -32.52
N ILE A 186 13.24 6.23 -31.72
CA ILE A 186 14.26 6.76 -30.83
C ILE A 186 15.48 7.23 -31.64
N LEU A 187 15.79 8.52 -31.57
CA LEU A 187 16.95 9.13 -32.22
C LEU A 187 18.18 9.21 -31.30
N GLY A 188 18.03 8.92 -30.01
CA GLY A 188 19.17 8.95 -29.09
C GLY A 188 18.77 8.88 -27.62
N VAL A 189 19.72 8.49 -26.80
CA VAL A 189 19.59 8.41 -25.34
C VAL A 189 20.26 9.64 -24.73
N VAL A 190 19.47 10.48 -24.05
CA VAL A 190 19.99 11.65 -23.34
C VAL A 190 20.41 11.26 -21.93
N SER A 191 19.62 10.41 -21.27
CA SER A 191 19.94 9.80 -19.98
C SER A 191 19.26 8.45 -19.86
N LYS A 192 19.53 7.70 -18.78
CA LYS A 192 18.87 6.40 -18.50
C LYS A 192 17.33 6.48 -18.55
N VAL A 193 16.76 7.65 -18.26
CA VAL A 193 15.32 7.89 -18.17
C VAL A 193 14.78 8.88 -19.20
N VAL A 194 15.63 9.51 -20.01
CA VAL A 194 15.22 10.53 -20.98
C VAL A 194 15.75 10.19 -22.38
N TYR A 195 14.85 10.16 -23.35
CA TYR A 195 15.13 9.75 -24.72
C TYR A 195 14.71 10.85 -25.70
N ARG A 196 15.53 11.06 -26.73
CA ARG A 196 15.20 11.91 -27.87
C ARG A 196 14.57 11.04 -28.95
N LEU A 197 13.41 11.41 -29.46
CA LEU A 197 12.67 10.60 -30.43
C LEU A 197 11.92 11.44 -31.46
N ARG A 198 11.65 10.84 -32.61
CA ARG A 198 10.87 11.37 -33.70
C ARG A 198 9.41 10.94 -33.53
N MET A 199 8.51 11.90 -33.43
CA MET A 199 7.07 11.64 -33.30
C MET A 199 6.49 11.04 -34.59
N PRO A 200 5.46 10.17 -34.50
CA PRO A 200 4.71 9.71 -35.66
C PRO A 200 3.98 10.88 -36.35
N GLY A 201 3.83 10.82 -37.68
CA GLY A 201 3.15 11.86 -38.47
C GLY A 201 4.12 12.95 -38.95
N ARG A 202 3.96 14.19 -38.47
CA ARG A 202 4.75 15.37 -38.91
C ARG A 202 6.26 15.29 -38.59
N GLY A 203 6.75 14.20 -38.00
CA GLY A 203 8.17 13.95 -37.80
C GLY A 203 8.88 14.88 -36.83
N ARG A 204 8.15 15.62 -35.99
CA ARG A 204 8.77 16.53 -35.00
C ARG A 204 9.60 15.72 -33.99
N VAL A 205 10.79 16.22 -33.69
CA VAL A 205 11.67 15.64 -32.67
C VAL A 205 11.28 16.16 -31.29
N VAL A 206 11.17 15.25 -30.31
CA VAL A 206 10.83 15.55 -28.92
C VAL A 206 11.74 14.80 -27.97
N VAL A 207 11.92 15.33 -26.77
CA VAL A 207 12.65 14.69 -25.69
C VAL A 207 11.62 14.28 -24.63
N LEU A 208 11.54 12.99 -24.31
CA LEU A 208 10.52 12.43 -23.43
C LEU A 208 11.12 11.49 -22.39
N HIS A 209 10.49 11.45 -21.22
CA HIS A 209 10.81 10.50 -20.15
C HIS A 209 10.38 9.08 -20.55
N ARG A 210 11.12 8.07 -20.07
CA ARG A 210 10.86 6.63 -20.29
C ARG A 210 9.40 6.26 -20.02
N ASP A 211 8.82 6.77 -18.94
CA ASP A 211 7.41 6.49 -18.54
C ASP A 211 6.36 6.92 -19.58
N ARG A 212 6.74 7.77 -20.56
CA ARG A 212 5.88 8.15 -21.67
C ARG A 212 6.09 7.28 -22.91
N LEU A 213 6.93 6.26 -22.83
CA LEU A 213 7.32 5.40 -23.94
C LEU A 213 6.94 3.95 -23.62
N SER A 214 6.43 3.25 -24.62
CA SER A 214 6.18 1.81 -24.55
C SER A 214 6.78 1.12 -25.77
N PRO A 215 7.39 -0.07 -25.65
CA PRO A 215 7.95 -0.78 -26.80
C PRO A 215 6.90 -1.01 -27.89
N TYR A 216 7.26 -0.73 -29.14
CA TYR A 216 6.43 -1.10 -30.29
C TYR A 216 6.79 -2.51 -30.74
N ARG A 217 5.81 -3.41 -30.82
CA ARG A 217 5.96 -4.74 -31.44
C ARG A 217 5.07 -4.78 -32.69
N PRO A 218 5.63 -4.93 -33.90
CA PRO A 218 4.81 -5.13 -35.08
C PRO A 218 4.00 -6.43 -34.92
N LEU A 219 2.74 -6.41 -35.35
CA LEU A 219 2.00 -7.66 -35.53
C LEU A 219 2.82 -8.53 -36.50
N ALA A 220 3.02 -9.80 -36.17
CA ALA A 220 3.62 -10.74 -37.10
C ALA A 220 2.90 -10.57 -38.45
N PRO A 221 3.62 -10.36 -39.57
CA PRO A 221 2.96 -10.31 -40.86
C PRO A 221 2.23 -11.64 -41.02
N ALA A 222 0.91 -11.56 -41.26
CA ALA A 222 0.20 -12.71 -41.82
C ALA A 222 0.99 -13.08 -43.08
N VAL A 223 1.48 -14.32 -43.10
CA VAL A 223 2.19 -14.96 -44.20
C VAL A 223 1.80 -14.32 -45.54
N ALA A 224 2.78 -13.67 -46.17
CA ALA A 224 2.67 -13.33 -47.58
C ALA A 224 2.41 -14.65 -48.31
N GLU A 225 1.30 -14.70 -49.04
CA GLU A 225 0.99 -15.79 -49.95
C GLU A 225 2.12 -15.85 -50.99
N GLU A 226 3.08 -16.74 -50.77
CA GLU A 226 4.01 -17.16 -51.80
C GLU A 226 3.38 -18.31 -52.58
N GLU A 227 3.47 -18.16 -53.90
CA GLU A 227 2.85 -18.97 -54.93
C GLU A 227 3.21 -20.46 -54.82
N GLY A 228 2.24 -21.30 -55.19
CA GLY A 228 2.37 -22.74 -55.16
C GLY A 228 3.31 -23.28 -56.25
N ALA A 229 4.13 -24.24 -55.86
CA ALA A 229 4.55 -25.36 -56.71
C ALA A 229 5.19 -26.45 -55.83
N GLY A 230 4.74 -27.70 -55.96
CA GLY A 230 5.52 -28.86 -55.52
C GLY A 230 4.78 -29.89 -54.66
N THR A 231 3.97 -30.71 -55.31
CA THR A 231 3.43 -32.00 -54.87
C THR A 231 4.48 -32.95 -54.26
N GLY A 232 4.06 -33.67 -53.20
CA GLY A 232 4.76 -34.87 -52.71
C GLY A 232 4.22 -35.42 -51.39
N ALA A 233 3.14 -36.22 -51.46
CA ALA A 233 2.83 -37.24 -50.44
C ALA A 233 3.60 -38.55 -50.78
N PRO A 234 3.56 -39.68 -50.03
CA PRO A 234 3.06 -40.02 -48.67
C PRO A 234 4.21 -40.81 -47.89
N PRO A 235 4.06 -41.76 -46.93
CA PRO A 235 2.87 -42.42 -46.36
C PRO A 235 2.83 -42.69 -44.83
N ALA A 236 1.63 -43.09 -44.38
CA ALA A 236 1.34 -43.73 -43.10
C ALA A 236 1.93 -45.16 -43.00
N PRO A 237 1.99 -45.78 -41.80
CA PRO A 237 0.93 -46.75 -41.41
C PRO A 237 0.55 -46.69 -39.91
N ALA A 238 -0.73 -46.73 -39.52
CA ALA A 238 -1.57 -47.90 -39.22
C ALA A 238 -1.21 -48.68 -37.94
N GLY A 239 -2.16 -48.80 -37.00
CA GLY A 239 -2.08 -49.73 -35.85
C GLY A 239 -3.05 -49.44 -34.70
N SER A 240 -4.29 -49.93 -34.78
CA SER A 240 -5.28 -50.11 -33.69
C SER A 240 -4.81 -51.19 -32.66
N PRO A 241 -5.57 -51.65 -31.63
CA PRO A 241 -6.95 -51.33 -31.20
C PRO A 241 -7.20 -51.21 -29.67
N ALA A 242 -8.44 -50.88 -29.31
CA ALA A 242 -9.04 -51.07 -27.98
C ALA A 242 -9.33 -52.55 -27.66
N PRO A 243 -9.72 -52.86 -26.40
CA PRO A 243 -11.01 -53.55 -26.25
C PRO A 243 -11.88 -53.09 -25.07
N ASP A 244 -13.14 -53.50 -25.19
CA ASP A 244 -14.34 -53.20 -24.40
C ASP A 244 -14.35 -53.67 -22.94
N GLY A 245 -15.25 -53.06 -22.15
CA GLY A 245 -15.71 -53.59 -20.87
C GLY A 245 -16.84 -52.75 -20.24
N ALA A 246 -18.07 -53.26 -20.33
CA ALA A 246 -19.32 -52.64 -19.87
C ALA A 246 -19.55 -52.76 -18.35
N ALA A 247 -20.25 -51.78 -17.74
CA ALA A 247 -21.32 -51.99 -16.73
C ALA A 247 -21.86 -50.68 -16.11
N GLY A 248 -23.20 -50.51 -16.13
CA GLY A 248 -23.97 -49.94 -15.01
C GLY A 248 -24.39 -48.46 -15.07
N PRO A 249 -25.71 -48.14 -15.03
CA PRO A 249 -26.22 -46.77 -15.07
C PRO A 249 -26.33 -46.17 -13.66
N ALA A 250 -25.77 -44.98 -13.44
CA ALA A 250 -25.94 -44.25 -12.18
C ALA A 250 -26.40 -42.80 -12.44
N VAL A 251 -27.71 -42.62 -12.24
CA VAL A 251 -28.36 -41.46 -11.62
C VAL A 251 -27.92 -40.08 -12.09
N ALA A 252 -28.74 -39.51 -12.99
CA ALA A 252 -28.69 -38.11 -13.37
C ALA A 252 -28.93 -37.19 -12.14
N THR A 253 -27.88 -36.49 -11.72
CA THR A 253 -28.01 -35.29 -10.90
C THR A 253 -28.29 -34.11 -11.83
N PRO A 254 -29.35 -33.31 -11.63
CA PRO A 254 -29.65 -32.19 -12.53
C PRO A 254 -28.49 -31.20 -12.52
N GLY A 255 -27.85 -31.08 -13.68
CA GLY A 255 -26.75 -30.17 -13.92
C GLY A 255 -27.12 -28.75 -13.51
N ARG A 256 -26.32 -28.18 -12.61
CA ARG A 256 -26.28 -26.76 -12.32
C ARG A 256 -26.12 -26.04 -13.66
N ILE A 257 -27.19 -25.37 -14.13
CA ILE A 257 -27.15 -24.53 -15.34
C ILE A 257 -26.05 -23.50 -15.11
N GLN A 258 -24.87 -23.73 -15.70
CA GLN A 258 -23.85 -22.72 -15.74
C GLN A 258 -24.39 -21.60 -16.63
N ARG A 259 -24.65 -20.44 -16.02
CA ARG A 259 -24.97 -19.23 -16.76
C ARG A 259 -23.85 -19.02 -17.78
N PRO A 260 -24.15 -18.78 -19.06
CA PRO A 260 -23.12 -18.59 -20.08
C PRO A 260 -22.21 -17.46 -19.62
N THR A 261 -20.95 -17.79 -19.32
CA THR A 261 -19.94 -16.79 -19.04
C THR A 261 -19.80 -15.97 -20.31
N ARG A 262 -20.28 -14.73 -20.26
CA ARG A 262 -20.09 -13.75 -21.34
C ARG A 262 -18.58 -13.50 -21.44
N ARG A 263 -17.88 -14.26 -22.30
CA ARG A 263 -16.51 -13.94 -22.72
C ARG A 263 -16.61 -12.63 -23.48
N ARG A 264 -16.33 -11.52 -22.81
CA ARG A 264 -16.15 -10.24 -23.48
C ARG A 264 -14.98 -10.44 -24.45
N ARG A 265 -15.27 -10.47 -25.76
CA ARG A 265 -14.23 -10.36 -26.77
C ARG A 265 -13.56 -8.99 -26.55
N PRO A 266 -12.23 -8.92 -26.40
CA PRO A 266 -11.56 -7.64 -26.30
C PRO A 266 -11.81 -6.85 -27.59
N PRO A 267 -12.04 -5.52 -27.51
CA PRO A 267 -12.08 -4.66 -28.68
C PRO A 267 -10.80 -4.81 -29.51
N GLU A 268 -10.87 -4.75 -30.85
CA GLU A 268 -9.69 -4.99 -31.71
C GLU A 268 -8.51 -4.05 -31.43
N HIS A 269 -8.77 -2.83 -30.97
CA HIS A 269 -7.77 -1.83 -30.56
C HIS A 269 -7.11 -2.10 -29.21
N LEU A 270 -7.37 -3.26 -28.61
CA LEU A 270 -6.81 -3.70 -27.33
C LEU A 270 -6.05 -5.04 -27.47
N ARG A 271 -5.93 -5.57 -28.70
CA ARG A 271 -5.11 -6.78 -28.99
C ARG A 271 -3.60 -6.52 -28.86
N ASP A 272 -3.23 -5.25 -28.91
CA ASP A 272 -1.90 -4.66 -28.74
C ASP A 272 -1.59 -4.25 -27.28
N TYR A 273 -2.54 -4.45 -26.36
CA TYR A 273 -2.43 -4.04 -24.94
C TYR A 273 -2.49 -5.26 -24.01
N VAL A 274 -1.36 -5.65 -23.43
CA VAL A 274 -1.32 -6.62 -22.31
C VAL A 274 -1.12 -5.86 -21.01
N SER A 275 -2.14 -5.85 -20.16
CA SER A 275 -1.97 -5.62 -18.72
C SER A 275 -1.15 -6.77 -18.16
N GLY A 276 0.07 -6.49 -17.70
CA GLY A 276 0.95 -7.54 -17.18
C GLY A 276 0.36 -8.22 -15.95
N GLU A 277 0.02 -9.51 -16.08
CA GLU A 277 0.01 -10.50 -15.00
C GLU A 277 0.31 -11.87 -15.60
N GLY A 278 1.22 -12.60 -14.94
CA GLY A 278 1.62 -13.96 -15.32
C GLY A 278 3.06 -14.31 -14.93
N ALA A 279 3.47 -14.04 -13.69
CA ALA A 279 4.61 -14.71 -13.08
C ALA A 279 4.11 -15.45 -11.84
N VAL A 280 3.63 -16.68 -12.05
CA VAL A 280 3.45 -17.74 -11.04
C VAL A 280 3.66 -19.11 -11.73
N GLY A 281 4.53 -19.94 -11.14
CA GLY A 281 4.88 -21.35 -11.49
C GLY A 281 6.17 -21.45 -12.31
N ASP A 282 7.27 -22.12 -11.92
CA ASP A 282 7.47 -23.26 -11.02
C ASP A 282 8.95 -23.36 -10.52
N ASP A 283 9.11 -24.14 -9.44
CA ASP A 283 10.28 -24.56 -8.61
C ASP A 283 10.78 -23.62 -7.49
#